data_AF-A0A927TM02-F1
#
_entry.id   AF-A0A927TM02-F1
#
_cell.length_a   1.000
_cell.length_b   1.000
_cell.length_c   1.000
_cell.angle_alpha   90.00
_cell.angle_beta   90.00
_cell.angle_gamma   90.00
#
_symmetry.space_group_name_H-M   'P 1'
#
loop_
_entity.id
_entity.type
_entity.pdbx_description
1 polymer ?
#
loop_
_entity_poly.entity_id
_entity_poly.type
_entity_poly.pdbx_seq_one_letter_code
_entity_poly.pdbx_strand_id
1 'polypeptide(L)'
;MLFFIAVNEVRIRIQQNLLHDKRDNDYTRLRNASRLLTTAQRNQSHYWARRYKTTKERLAYVLSLSPDLVTAYDALQEFYLILDEKEFLLQRLSLTEWLKTYGSCEIEEVHSAANAVKHHRGYIQNSLKYHKSNSTAEGRNRAIKEIKRNSYGQHSFENFRPQKAI
;
A
#
# COMPACT_ATOMS: atom_id res chain seq x y z
N MET A 1 2.32 2.40 -3.09
CA MET A 1 1.14 3.17 -2.62
C MET A 1 -0.17 2.52 -3.09
N LEU A 2 -0.29 2.12 -4.37
CA LEU A 2 -1.52 1.53 -4.94
C LEU A 2 -1.97 0.23 -4.25
N PHE A 3 -1.05 -0.71 -4.00
CA PHE A 3 -1.42 -2.01 -3.43
C PHE A 3 -1.76 -1.97 -1.92
N PHE A 4 -1.26 -0.95 -1.21
CA PHE A 4 -1.69 -0.64 0.16
C PHE A 4 -3.15 -0.19 0.22
N ILE A 5 -3.63 0.47 -0.83
CA ILE A 5 -5.02 0.92 -0.93
C ILE A 5 -5.91 -0.31 -1.08
N ALA A 6 -5.59 -1.25 -1.97
CA ALA A 6 -6.37 -2.48 -2.13
C ALA A 6 -6.61 -3.25 -0.83
N VAL A 7 -5.56 -3.53 -0.05
CA VAL A 7 -5.70 -4.22 1.25
C VAL A 7 -6.58 -3.42 2.22
N ASN A 8 -6.48 -2.10 2.21
CA ASN A 8 -7.32 -1.24 3.04
C ASN A 8 -8.78 -1.23 2.59
N GLU A 9 -9.05 -1.20 1.28
CA GLU A 9 -10.40 -1.24 0.73
C GLU A 9 -11.08 -2.58 1.04
N VAL A 10 -10.39 -3.70 0.81
CA VAL A 10 -10.86 -5.05 1.21
C VAL A 10 -11.16 -5.10 2.70
N ARG A 11 -10.26 -4.56 3.54
CA ARG A 11 -10.50 -4.45 4.98
C ARG A 11 -11.76 -3.65 5.29
N ILE A 12 -11.96 -2.47 4.67
CA ILE A 12 -13.12 -1.60 4.90
C ILE A 12 -14.41 -2.30 4.49
N ARG A 13 -14.43 -2.97 3.32
CA ARG A 13 -15.58 -3.76 2.86
C ARG A 13 -15.94 -4.85 3.88
N ILE A 14 -14.96 -5.63 4.35
CA ILE A 14 -15.19 -6.66 5.37
C ILE A 14 -15.68 -6.02 6.68
N GLN A 15 -15.12 -4.89 7.10
CA GLN A 15 -15.59 -4.18 8.29
C GLN A 15 -17.07 -3.79 8.19
N GLN A 16 -17.52 -3.31 7.03
CA GLN A 16 -18.93 -2.97 6.81
C GLN A 16 -19.84 -4.21 6.92
N ASN A 17 -19.41 -5.34 6.37
CA ASN A 17 -20.13 -6.61 6.49
C ASN A 17 -20.19 -7.11 7.95
N LEU A 18 -19.08 -7.03 8.70
CA LEU A 18 -19.04 -7.42 10.12
C LEU A 18 -19.93 -6.55 11.00
N LEU A 19 -20.04 -5.25 10.67
CA LEU A 19 -20.93 -4.33 11.36
C LEU A 19 -22.39 -4.71 11.13
N HIS A 20 -22.75 -5.10 9.90
CA HIS A 20 -24.08 -5.61 9.56
C HIS A 20 -24.42 -6.88 10.35
N ASP A 21 -23.47 -7.81 10.47
CA ASP A 21 -23.60 -9.06 11.23
C ASP A 21 -23.57 -8.88 12.76
N LYS A 22 -23.46 -7.64 13.27
CA LYS A 22 -23.33 -7.30 14.70
C LYS A 22 -22.12 -7.96 15.39
N ARG A 23 -21.05 -8.27 14.64
CA ARG A 23 -19.80 -8.84 15.16
C ARG A 23 -18.84 -7.75 15.62
N ASP A 24 -19.20 -7.03 16.68
CA ASP A 24 -18.52 -5.79 17.12
C ASP A 24 -17.04 -6.00 17.54
N ASN A 25 -16.72 -7.15 18.13
CA ASN A 25 -15.34 -7.49 18.50
C ASN A 25 -14.45 -7.68 17.26
N ASP A 26 -14.93 -8.42 16.26
CA ASP A 26 -14.20 -8.65 15.00
C ASP A 26 -14.03 -7.36 14.21
N TYR A 27 -15.09 -6.55 14.15
CA TYR A 27 -15.04 -5.22 13.57
C TYR A 27 -13.92 -4.38 14.17
N THR A 28 -13.86 -4.30 15.51
CA THR A 28 -12.86 -3.51 16.24
C THR A 28 -11.45 -4.07 16.05
N ARG A 29 -11.28 -5.39 16.07
CA ARG A 29 -9.97 -6.04 15.86
C ARG A 29 -9.45 -5.78 14.44
N LEU A 30 -10.30 -5.94 13.44
CA LEU A 30 -9.99 -5.70 12.03
C LEU A 30 -9.67 -4.22 11.78
N ARG A 31 -10.48 -3.30 12.32
CA ARG A 31 -10.25 -1.84 12.24
C ARG A 31 -8.83 -1.46 12.68
N ASN A 32 -8.41 -2.03 13.79
CA ASN A 32 -7.11 -1.72 14.40
C ASN A 32 -5.94 -2.49 13.75
N ALA A 33 -6.20 -3.35 12.76
CA ALA A 33 -5.20 -4.22 12.14
C ALA A 33 -4.61 -3.67 10.84
N SER A 34 -5.03 -2.48 10.39
CA SER A 34 -4.53 -1.83 9.16
C SER A 34 -3.01 -1.90 8.98
N ARG A 35 -2.27 -1.45 9.99
CA ARG A 35 -0.80 -1.47 9.96
C ARG A 35 -0.23 -2.89 9.96
N LEU A 36 -0.92 -3.85 10.58
CA LEU A 36 -0.48 -5.25 10.60
C LEU A 36 -0.57 -5.88 9.21
N LEU A 37 -1.70 -5.67 8.54
CA LEU A 37 -1.98 -6.19 7.20
C LEU A 37 -1.04 -5.60 6.15
N THR A 38 -0.62 -4.34 6.33
CA THR A 38 0.17 -3.60 5.33
C THR A 38 1.67 -3.59 5.61
N THR A 39 2.13 -4.09 6.76
CA THR A 39 3.56 -4.13 7.05
C THR A 39 4.22 -5.31 6.33
N ALA A 40 5.25 -5.03 5.51
CA ALA A 40 6.09 -6.05 4.89
C ALA A 40 6.64 -7.02 5.94
N GLN A 41 6.54 -8.32 5.68
CA GLN A 41 6.88 -9.38 6.64
C GLN A 41 8.29 -9.24 7.22
N ARG A 42 9.27 -8.86 6.37
CA ARG A 42 10.65 -8.58 6.79
C ARG A 42 10.80 -7.48 7.85
N ASN A 43 9.86 -6.54 7.92
CA ASN A 43 9.90 -5.42 8.86
C ASN A 43 9.11 -5.71 10.15
N GLN A 44 8.32 -6.79 10.19
CA GLN A 44 7.42 -7.07 11.32
C GLN A 44 8.18 -7.38 12.62
N SER A 45 9.26 -8.16 12.55
CA SER A 45 10.08 -8.48 13.73
C SER A 45 10.68 -7.21 14.36
N HIS A 46 11.20 -6.32 13.52
CA HIS A 46 11.75 -5.03 13.95
C HIS A 46 10.69 -4.09 14.53
N TYR A 47 9.55 -3.92 13.86
CA TYR A 47 8.50 -2.98 14.32
C TYR A 47 7.78 -3.44 15.59
N TRP A 48 7.59 -4.74 15.76
CA TRP A 48 6.82 -5.27 16.88
C TRP A 48 7.70 -5.82 17.99
N ALA A 49 8.99 -6.08 17.74
CA ALA A 49 10.01 -6.45 18.72
C ALA A 49 9.46 -7.37 19.84
N ARG A 50 9.34 -6.84 21.07
CA ARG A 50 8.83 -7.57 22.25
C ARG A 50 7.40 -8.11 22.11
N ARG A 51 6.58 -7.52 21.23
CA ARG A 51 5.19 -7.92 20.94
C ARG A 51 5.06 -8.72 19.64
N TYR A 52 6.16 -9.18 19.03
CA TYR A 52 6.09 -9.88 17.75
C TYR A 52 5.19 -11.13 17.78
N LYS A 53 5.33 -11.97 18.82
CA LYS A 53 4.51 -13.19 18.98
C LYS A 53 3.01 -12.88 19.04
N THR A 54 2.60 -12.00 19.95
CA THR A 54 1.19 -11.60 20.10
C THR A 54 0.66 -10.89 18.86
N THR A 55 1.50 -10.14 18.18
CA THR A 55 1.14 -9.48 16.92
C THR A 55 0.92 -10.49 15.79
N LYS A 56 1.73 -11.55 15.73
CA LYS A 56 1.59 -12.63 14.75
C LYS A 56 0.29 -13.42 14.97
N GLU A 57 -0.03 -13.74 16.22
CA GLU A 57 -1.31 -14.38 16.58
C GLU A 57 -2.51 -13.50 16.19
N ARG A 58 -2.40 -12.20 16.46
CA ARG A 58 -3.43 -11.23 16.06
C ARG A 58 -3.58 -11.12 14.55
N LEU A 59 -2.49 -11.14 13.80
CA LEU A 59 -2.52 -11.14 12.33
C LEU A 59 -3.21 -12.41 11.81
N ALA A 60 -2.83 -13.59 12.33
CA ALA A 60 -3.45 -14.85 11.94
C ALA A 60 -4.97 -14.86 12.19
N TYR A 61 -5.41 -14.36 13.35
CA TYR A 61 -6.82 -14.19 13.66
C TYR A 61 -7.54 -13.24 12.70
N VAL A 62 -6.93 -12.09 12.40
CA VAL A 62 -7.55 -11.12 11.49
C VAL A 62 -7.68 -11.70 10.08
N LEU A 63 -6.66 -12.42 9.61
CA LEU A 63 -6.69 -13.10 8.31
C LEU A 63 -7.74 -14.20 8.26
N SER A 64 -8.01 -14.90 9.38
CA SER A 64 -9.07 -15.92 9.42
C SER A 64 -10.49 -15.37 9.32
N LEU A 65 -10.68 -14.04 9.38
CA LEU A 65 -12.00 -13.42 9.25
C LEU A 65 -12.56 -13.47 7.82
N SER A 66 -11.70 -13.57 6.80
CA SER A 66 -12.14 -13.60 5.40
C SER A 66 -11.04 -14.12 4.45
N PRO A 67 -11.37 -15.02 3.50
CA PRO A 67 -10.43 -15.46 2.46
C PRO A 67 -10.01 -14.33 1.52
N ASP A 68 -10.88 -13.33 1.28
CA ASP A 68 -10.55 -12.15 0.48
C ASP A 68 -9.38 -11.37 1.11
N LEU A 69 -9.39 -11.28 2.44
CA LEU A 69 -8.35 -10.59 3.18
C LEU A 69 -7.01 -11.33 3.11
N VAL A 70 -7.04 -12.66 3.14
CA VAL A 70 -5.85 -13.50 2.93
C VAL A 70 -5.26 -13.23 1.54
N THR A 71 -6.09 -13.31 0.51
CA THR A 71 -5.66 -13.09 -0.88
C THR A 71 -5.07 -11.69 -1.07
N ALA A 72 -5.72 -10.66 -0.52
CA ALA A 72 -5.21 -9.29 -0.59
C ALA A 72 -3.89 -9.12 0.19
N TYR A 73 -3.77 -9.78 1.34
CA TYR A 73 -2.55 -9.78 2.15
C TYR A 73 -1.39 -10.46 1.40
N ASP A 74 -1.59 -11.66 0.87
CA ASP A 74 -0.58 -12.43 0.14
C ASP A 74 -0.10 -11.68 -1.10
N ALA A 75 -1.05 -11.12 -1.87
CA ALA A 75 -0.74 -10.28 -3.02
C ALA A 75 0.18 -9.11 -2.67
N LEU A 76 -0.05 -8.46 -1.52
CA LEU A 76 0.82 -7.38 -1.04
C LEU A 76 2.19 -7.88 -0.56
N GLN A 77 2.24 -9.00 0.18
CA GLN A 77 3.49 -9.54 0.69
C GLN A 77 4.39 -10.05 -0.43
N GLU A 78 3.83 -10.77 -1.40
CA GLU A 78 4.55 -11.18 -2.61
C GLU A 78 5.08 -9.98 -3.38
N PHE A 79 4.28 -8.92 -3.49
CA PHE A 79 4.73 -7.70 -4.15
C PHE A 79 5.94 -7.07 -3.43
N TYR A 80 6.02 -7.10 -2.10
CA TYR A 80 7.24 -6.66 -1.40
C TYR A 80 8.46 -7.52 -1.74
N LEU A 81 8.29 -8.85 -1.81
CA LEU A 81 9.38 -9.75 -2.18
C LEU A 81 9.93 -9.40 -3.58
N ILE A 82 9.04 -9.08 -4.53
CA ILE A 82 9.42 -8.62 -5.86
C ILE A 82 10.20 -7.30 -5.80
N LEU A 83 9.77 -6.34 -4.96
CA LEU A 83 10.46 -5.06 -4.81
C LEU A 83 11.85 -5.21 -4.16
N ASP A 84 12.04 -6.24 -3.33
CA ASP A 84 13.30 -6.52 -2.65
C ASP A 84 14.25 -7.42 -3.48
N GLU A 85 13.77 -8.00 -4.58
CA GLU A 85 14.58 -8.82 -5.49
C GLU A 85 15.69 -7.98 -6.15
N LYS A 86 16.93 -8.45 -6.02
CA LYS A 86 18.13 -7.77 -6.50
C LYS A 86 18.44 -8.14 -7.94
N GLU A 87 18.10 -9.36 -8.34
CA GLU A 87 18.34 -9.84 -9.70
C GLU A 87 17.22 -9.36 -10.63
N PHE A 88 17.56 -8.54 -11.62
CA PHE A 88 16.58 -7.83 -12.43
C PHE A 88 15.75 -8.76 -13.32
N LEU A 89 16.31 -9.86 -13.83
CA LEU A 89 15.57 -10.83 -14.62
C LEU A 89 14.57 -11.58 -13.74
N LEU A 90 14.99 -12.05 -12.56
CA LEU A 90 14.11 -12.70 -11.58
C LEU A 90 12.97 -11.78 -11.16
N GLN A 91 13.27 -10.52 -10.84
CA GLN A 91 12.26 -9.52 -10.51
C GLN A 91 11.22 -9.36 -11.64
N ARG A 92 11.67 -9.30 -12.90
CA ARG A 92 10.76 -9.15 -14.05
C ARG A 92 9.88 -10.37 -14.25
N LEU A 93 10.42 -11.58 -14.04
CA LEU A 93 9.69 -12.83 -14.11
C LEU A 93 8.65 -12.91 -13.00
N SER A 94 9.07 -12.69 -11.75
CA SER A 94 8.17 -12.70 -10.57
C SER A 94 7.05 -11.67 -10.70
N LEU A 95 7.34 -10.46 -11.20
CA LEU A 95 6.30 -9.47 -11.49
C LEU A 95 5.34 -9.90 -12.60
N THR A 96 5.81 -10.67 -13.58
CA THR A 96 4.94 -11.21 -14.63
C THR A 96 3.99 -12.25 -14.08
N GLU A 97 4.50 -13.19 -13.29
CA GLU A 97 3.68 -14.23 -12.66
C GLU A 97 2.69 -13.64 -11.68
N TRP A 98 3.13 -12.72 -10.83
CA TRP A 98 2.25 -11.98 -9.93
C TRP A 98 1.11 -11.26 -10.68
N LEU A 99 1.41 -10.63 -11.82
CA LEU A 99 0.39 -9.99 -12.66
C LEU A 99 -0.58 -10.97 -13.33
N LYS A 100 -0.14 -12.20 -13.64
CA LYS A 100 -1.05 -13.24 -14.14
C LYS A 100 -2.00 -13.71 -13.04
N THR A 101 -1.47 -13.95 -11.84
CA THR A 101 -2.25 -14.40 -10.69
C THR A 101 -3.28 -13.35 -10.27
N TYR A 102 -2.82 -12.13 -9.97
CA TYR A 102 -3.68 -11.11 -9.37
C TYR A 102 -4.40 -10.24 -10.41
N GLY A 103 -3.92 -10.20 -11.65
CA GLY A 103 -4.60 -9.53 -12.76
C GLY A 103 -5.87 -10.25 -13.22
N SER A 104 -6.12 -11.47 -12.76
CA SER A 104 -7.35 -12.22 -13.00
C SER A 104 -8.07 -12.61 -11.71
N CYS A 105 -7.73 -11.95 -10.59
CA CYS A 105 -8.39 -12.19 -9.31
C CYS A 105 -9.86 -11.74 -9.34
N GLU A 106 -10.75 -12.51 -8.71
CA GLU A 106 -12.19 -12.17 -8.59
C GLU A 106 -12.45 -11.03 -7.60
N ILE A 107 -11.49 -10.77 -6.70
CA ILE A 107 -11.57 -9.67 -5.73
C ILE A 107 -11.25 -8.37 -6.47
N GLU A 108 -12.28 -7.56 -6.69
CA GLU A 108 -12.21 -6.35 -7.53
C GLU A 108 -11.12 -5.38 -7.07
N GLU A 109 -10.92 -5.19 -5.76
CA GLU A 109 -9.90 -4.29 -5.24
C GLU A 109 -8.48 -4.77 -5.56
N VAL A 110 -8.26 -6.09 -5.50
CA VAL A 110 -6.98 -6.73 -5.83
C VAL A 110 -6.75 -6.68 -7.34
N HIS A 111 -7.77 -7.01 -8.13
CA HIS A 111 -7.73 -6.94 -9.60
C HIS A 111 -7.42 -5.52 -10.09
N SER A 112 -8.12 -4.52 -9.56
CA SER A 112 -7.92 -3.11 -9.89
C SER A 112 -6.49 -2.66 -9.58
N ALA A 113 -5.97 -3.01 -8.41
CA ALA A 113 -4.60 -2.68 -8.04
C ALA A 113 -3.56 -3.42 -8.90
N ALA A 114 -3.79 -4.68 -9.26
CA ALA A 114 -2.93 -5.43 -10.17
C ALA A 114 -2.91 -4.80 -11.58
N ASN A 115 -4.07 -4.36 -12.08
CA ASN A 115 -4.15 -3.62 -13.35
C ASN A 115 -3.43 -2.28 -13.31
N ALA A 116 -3.51 -1.55 -12.19
CA ALA A 116 -2.74 -0.33 -12.01
C ALA A 116 -1.23 -0.61 -12.02
N VAL A 117 -0.78 -1.70 -11.38
CA VAL A 117 0.62 -2.16 -11.45
C VAL A 117 1.00 -2.56 -12.88
N LYS A 118 0.13 -3.26 -13.61
CA LYS A 118 0.33 -3.63 -15.02
C LYS A 118 0.54 -2.39 -15.89
N HIS A 119 -0.32 -1.39 -15.73
CA HIS A 119 -0.25 -0.13 -16.48
C HIS A 119 1.06 0.61 -16.21
N HIS A 120 1.53 0.63 -14.95
CA HIS A 120 2.77 1.29 -14.56
C HIS A 120 4.02 0.40 -14.56
N ARG A 121 3.93 -0.83 -15.09
CA ARG A 121 4.98 -1.86 -15.00
C ARG A 121 6.35 -1.35 -15.44
N GLY A 122 6.42 -0.65 -16.58
CA GLY A 122 7.67 -0.11 -17.11
C GLY A 122 8.33 0.90 -16.16
N TYR A 123 7.54 1.77 -15.54
CA TYR A 123 8.04 2.74 -14.55
C TYR A 123 8.55 2.04 -13.29
N ILE A 124 7.83 1.03 -12.81
CA ILE A 124 8.23 0.23 -11.64
C ILE A 124 9.57 -0.44 -11.91
N GLN A 125 9.68 -1.18 -13.01
CA GLN A 125 10.92 -1.88 -13.39
C GLN A 125 12.09 -0.91 -13.59
N ASN A 126 11.86 0.25 -14.21
CA ASN A 126 12.89 1.27 -14.36
C ASN A 126 13.32 1.88 -13.02
N SER A 127 12.38 2.14 -12.10
CA SER A 127 12.71 2.67 -10.78
C SER A 127 13.59 1.71 -9.97
N LEU A 128 13.34 0.41 -10.11
CA LEU A 128 14.08 -0.65 -9.45
C LEU A 128 15.46 -0.83 -10.09
N LYS A 129 15.56 -0.84 -11.42
CA LYS A 129 16.84 -0.96 -12.14
C LYS A 129 17.82 0.17 -11.82
N TYR A 130 17.34 1.42 -11.78
CA TYR A 130 18.20 2.60 -11.65
C TYR A 130 18.28 3.14 -10.21
N HIS A 131 17.69 2.44 -9.24
CA HIS A 131 17.64 2.82 -7.82
C HIS A 131 17.29 4.31 -7.62
N LYS A 132 16.33 4.82 -8.40
CA LYS A 132 15.98 6.24 -8.35
C LYS A 132 15.25 6.53 -7.04
N SER A 133 15.86 7.38 -6.22
CA SER A 133 15.24 7.91 -5.01
C SER A 133 14.05 8.83 -5.37
N ASN A 134 12.91 8.61 -4.71
CA ASN A 134 11.76 9.52 -4.77
C ASN A 134 11.95 10.78 -3.90
N SER A 135 13.06 10.90 -3.15
CA SER A 135 13.27 11.95 -2.14
C SER A 135 13.13 13.36 -2.71
N THR A 136 13.68 13.63 -3.89
CA THR A 136 13.59 14.96 -4.53
C THR A 136 12.17 15.30 -4.96
N ALA A 137 11.44 14.33 -5.52
CA ALA A 137 10.06 14.52 -5.93
C ALA A 137 9.13 14.71 -4.72
N GLU A 138 9.35 13.95 -3.65
CA GLU A 138 8.63 14.11 -2.38
C GLU A 138 8.90 15.46 -1.72
N GLY A 139 10.16 15.92 -1.72
CA GLY A 139 10.53 17.25 -1.24
C GLY A 139 9.79 18.36 -1.99
N ARG A 140 9.77 18.28 -3.33
CA ARG A 140 9.01 19.21 -4.19
C ARG A 140 7.50 19.16 -3.89
N ASN A 141 6.94 17.96 -3.75
CA ASN A 141 5.52 17.79 -3.43
C ASN A 141 5.16 18.36 -2.06
N ARG A 142 6.03 18.22 -1.05
CA ARG A 142 5.84 18.83 0.27
C ARG A 142 5.88 20.35 0.17
N ALA A 143 6.86 20.93 -0.51
CA ALA A 143 6.94 22.37 -0.74
C ALA A 143 5.69 22.92 -1.43
N ILE A 144 5.21 22.25 -2.51
CA ILE A 144 3.97 22.64 -3.18
C ILE A 144 2.76 22.55 -2.24
N LYS A 145 2.66 21.49 -1.44
CA LYS A 145 1.56 21.33 -0.47
C LYS A 145 1.61 22.39 0.63
N GLU A 146 2.79 22.78 1.08
CA GLU A 146 2.99 23.85 2.06
C GLU A 146 2.57 25.21 1.49
N ILE A 147 3.01 25.55 0.28
CA ILE A 147 2.57 26.75 -0.44
C ILE A 147 1.03 26.75 -0.56
N LYS A 148 0.43 25.65 -1.03
CA LYS A 148 -1.03 25.52 -1.11
C LYS A 148 -1.73 25.75 0.22
N ARG A 149 -1.16 25.28 1.34
CA ARG A 149 -1.73 25.45 2.68
C ARG A 149 -1.60 26.88 3.21
N ASN A 150 -0.54 27.59 2.85
CA ASN A 150 -0.28 28.93 3.35
C ASN A 150 -0.90 30.02 2.45
N SER A 151 -1.26 29.68 1.21
CA SER A 151 -1.82 30.61 0.23
C SER A 151 -3.35 30.50 0.08
N TYR A 152 -4.06 29.95 1.06
CA TYR A 152 -5.54 29.99 1.05
C TYR A 152 -6.03 31.45 1.03
N GLY A 153 -6.98 31.76 0.15
CA GLY A 153 -7.51 33.12 -0.04
C GLY A 153 -6.77 33.98 -1.08
N GLN A 154 -5.70 33.47 -1.69
CA GLN A 154 -5.08 34.14 -2.83
C GLN A 154 -5.94 33.97 -4.09
N HIS A 155 -6.42 35.08 -4.64
CA HIS A 155 -7.33 35.10 -5.80
C HIS A 155 -6.59 35.21 -7.15
N SER A 156 -5.27 35.35 -7.16
CA SER A 156 -4.46 35.41 -8.37
C SER A 156 -3.32 34.39 -8.32
N PHE A 157 -3.03 33.79 -9.49
CA PHE A 157 -1.91 32.88 -9.64
C PHE A 157 -0.55 33.57 -9.45
N GLU A 158 -0.48 34.88 -9.75
CA GLU A 158 0.74 35.67 -9.53
C GLU A 158 1.06 35.85 -8.05
N ASN A 159 0.04 36.03 -7.19
CA ASN A 159 0.24 36.09 -5.74
C ASN A 159 0.55 34.71 -5.13
N PHE A 160 0.37 33.63 -5.90
CA PHE A 160 0.65 32.26 -5.51
C PHE A 160 2.11 31.85 -5.78
N ARG A 161 2.83 32.57 -6.65
CA ARG A 161 4.26 32.32 -6.86
C ARG A 161 5.05 32.91 -5.68
N PRO A 162 6.03 32.18 -5.11
CA PRO A 162 7.01 32.82 -4.24
C PRO A 162 7.74 33.87 -5.07
N GLN A 163 7.61 35.15 -4.70
CA GLN A 163 8.48 36.18 -5.25
C GLN A 163 9.91 35.76 -4.91
N LYS A 164 10.78 35.68 -5.92
CA LYS A 164 12.20 35.36 -5.71
C LYS A 164 12.74 36.35 -4.67
N ALA A 165 13.08 35.86 -3.48
CA ALA A 165 13.88 36.62 -2.54
C ALA A 165 15.27 36.82 -3.17
N ILE A 166 15.66 38.09 -3.30
CA ILE A 166 16.98 38.56 -3.73
C ILE A 166 18.00 38.19 -2.65
#